data_AF-A0A5A9NHR7-F1
#
_entry.id   AF-A0A5A9NHR7-F1
#
_cell.length_a   1.000
_cell.length_b   1.000
_cell.length_c   1.000
_cell.angle_alpha   90.00
_cell.angle_beta   90.00
_cell.angle_gamma   90.00
#
_symmetry.space_group_name_H-M   'P 1'
#
loop_
_entity.id
_entity.type
_entity.pdbx_description
1 polymer ?
#
loop_
_entity_poly.entity_id
_entity_poly.type
_entity_poly.pdbx_seq_one_letter_code
_entity_poly.pdbx_strand_id
1 'polypeptide(L)'
;MEREKQDLMMRLYQFEEKTKKAEKDLQEQTHRAMQLENERRHAEEEAIKLEAERQAALLAKEELARHAQDQMKGQEQLAQEAQEDLIKTREELHMVMTAPPPPPPPPAYDNYVNDMEDGEESTSTYSAELQSEGFNDHRYEEQRITEAAKNERVQKQLMALTSELEEARDHTKKTTNDLLHTENVRAGRDKYKTLRQIRQGNTKQRIDEFEAL
;
A
#
# COMPACT_ATOMS: atom_id res chain seq x y z
N MET A 1 -27.19 -8.80 89.86
CA MET A 1 -27.90 -7.52 89.61
C MET A 1 -26.99 -6.48 88.96
N GLU A 2 -26.06 -5.84 89.68
CA GLU A 2 -25.29 -4.70 89.09
C GLU A 2 -24.22 -5.11 88.06
N ARG A 3 -23.49 -6.22 88.30
CA ARG A 3 -22.53 -6.77 87.32
C ARG A 3 -23.21 -7.26 86.04
N GLU A 4 -24.34 -7.96 86.16
CA GLU A 4 -25.11 -8.43 85.00
C GLU A 4 -25.63 -7.28 84.15
N LYS A 5 -26.03 -6.17 84.78
CA LYS A 5 -26.42 -4.93 84.08
C LYS A 5 -25.24 -4.32 83.31
N GLN A 6 -24.04 -4.30 83.89
CA GLN A 6 -22.83 -3.81 83.22
C GLN A 6 -22.42 -4.71 82.03
N ASP A 7 -22.48 -6.04 82.19
CA ASP A 7 -22.20 -7.00 81.12
C ASP A 7 -23.20 -6.85 79.96
N LEU A 8 -24.49 -6.66 80.27
CA LEU A 8 -25.51 -6.45 79.25
C LEU A 8 -25.28 -5.14 78.47
N MET A 9 -24.93 -4.05 79.15
CA MET A 9 -24.60 -2.78 78.49
C MET A 9 -23.37 -2.91 77.58
N MET A 10 -22.32 -3.59 78.04
CA MET A 10 -21.12 -3.81 77.23
C MET A 10 -21.43 -4.63 75.97
N ARG A 11 -22.29 -5.64 76.10
CA ARG A 11 -22.70 -6.47 74.97
C ARG A 11 -23.57 -5.71 73.97
N LEU A 12 -24.48 -4.87 74.45
CA LEU A 12 -25.29 -3.98 73.61
C LEU A 12 -24.42 -2.99 72.82
N TYR A 13 -23.43 -2.37 73.47
CA TYR A 13 -22.49 -1.47 72.81
C TYR A 13 -21.70 -2.18 71.70
N GLN A 14 -21.21 -3.40 71.97
CA GLN A 14 -20.54 -4.20 70.94
C GLN A 14 -21.45 -4.59 69.77
N PHE A 15 -22.73 -4.84 70.04
CA PHE A 15 -23.71 -5.09 68.97
C PHE A 15 -23.96 -3.85 68.14
N GLU A 16 -24.12 -2.68 68.78
CA GLU A 16 -24.32 -1.41 68.09
C GLU A 16 -23.13 -1.06 67.17
N GLU A 17 -21.90 -1.20 67.68
CA GLU A 17 -20.67 -0.99 66.90
C GLU A 17 -20.57 -1.96 65.71
N LYS A 18 -20.90 -3.24 65.93
CA LYS A 18 -20.93 -4.24 64.85
C LYS A 18 -21.99 -3.91 63.80
N THR A 19 -23.18 -3.47 64.20
CA THR A 19 -24.24 -3.07 63.26
C THR A 19 -23.85 -1.83 62.46
N LYS A 20 -23.26 -0.82 63.10
CA LYS A 20 -22.76 0.40 62.42
C LYS A 20 -21.66 0.07 61.42
N LYS A 21 -20.73 -0.81 61.79
CA LYS A 21 -19.68 -1.27 60.89
C LYS A 21 -20.26 -2.03 59.70
N ALA A 22 -21.17 -2.98 59.94
CA ALA A 22 -21.79 -3.75 58.86
C ALA A 22 -22.60 -2.86 57.90
N GLU A 23 -23.29 -1.83 58.41
CA GLU A 23 -24.01 -0.86 57.60
C GLU A 23 -23.06 -0.03 56.72
N LYS A 24 -21.93 0.43 57.28
CA LYS A 24 -20.91 1.16 56.52
C LYS A 24 -20.28 0.28 55.44
N ASP A 25 -19.91 -0.95 55.76
CA ASP A 25 -19.32 -1.89 54.81
C ASP A 25 -20.32 -2.20 53.66
N LEU A 26 -21.62 -2.30 53.96
CA LEU A 26 -22.68 -2.47 52.97
C LEU A 26 -22.85 -1.22 52.08
N GLN A 27 -22.78 -0.01 52.65
CA GLN A 27 -22.82 1.23 51.88
C GLN A 27 -21.60 1.35 50.94
N GLU A 28 -20.41 1.00 51.41
CA GLU A 28 -19.21 0.97 50.57
C GLU A 28 -19.33 -0.06 49.44
N GLN A 29 -19.87 -1.25 49.75
CA GLN A 29 -20.10 -2.29 48.75
C GLN A 29 -21.11 -1.86 47.69
N THR A 30 -22.22 -1.21 48.08
CA THR A 30 -23.23 -0.72 47.14
C THR A 30 -22.70 0.40 46.26
N HIS A 31 -21.93 1.34 46.82
CA HIS A 31 -21.29 2.40 46.04
C HIS A 31 -20.30 1.83 45.03
N ARG A 32 -19.47 0.87 45.45
CA ARG A 32 -18.52 0.19 44.57
C ARG A 32 -19.21 -0.59 43.44
N ALA A 33 -20.31 -1.29 43.75
CA ALA A 33 -21.09 -2.01 42.75
C ALA A 33 -21.65 -1.05 41.68
N MET A 34 -22.16 0.11 42.08
CA MET A 34 -22.68 1.13 41.18
C MET A 34 -21.59 1.72 40.26
N GLN A 35 -20.38 1.94 40.79
CA GLN A 35 -19.24 2.41 39.97
C GLN A 35 -18.87 1.37 38.89
N LEU A 36 -18.75 0.09 39.28
CA LEU A 36 -18.44 -0.99 38.35
C LEU A 36 -19.53 -1.16 37.28
N GLU A 37 -20.80 -0.98 37.64
CA GLU A 37 -21.91 -1.03 36.69
C GLU A 37 -21.84 0.11 35.66
N ASN A 38 -21.54 1.33 36.11
CA ASN A 38 -21.35 2.47 35.21
C ASN A 38 -20.13 2.30 34.28
N GLU A 39 -19.02 1.81 34.81
CA GLU A 39 -17.83 1.49 34.01
C GLU A 39 -18.13 0.42 32.96
N ARG A 40 -18.85 -0.64 33.36
CA ARG A 40 -19.27 -1.72 32.45
C ARG A 40 -20.18 -1.18 31.36
N ARG A 41 -21.12 -0.31 31.70
CA ARG A 41 -22.01 0.33 30.73
C ARG A 41 -21.25 1.19 29.73
N HIS A 42 -20.30 2.00 30.18
CA HIS A 42 -19.46 2.79 29.27
C HIS A 42 -18.61 1.91 28.36
N ALA A 43 -18.02 0.84 28.90
CA ALA A 43 -17.26 -0.12 28.10
C ALA A 43 -18.14 -0.83 27.05
N GLU A 44 -19.38 -1.19 27.40
CA GLU A 44 -20.35 -1.76 26.46
C GLU A 44 -20.73 -0.76 25.35
N GLU A 45 -21.01 0.50 25.70
CA GLU A 45 -21.33 1.56 24.73
C GLU A 45 -20.15 1.82 23.77
N GLU A 46 -18.92 1.86 24.28
CA GLU A 46 -17.72 1.99 23.45
C GLU A 46 -17.49 0.77 22.55
N ALA A 47 -17.72 -0.45 23.06
CA ALA A 47 -17.59 -1.67 22.27
C ALA A 47 -18.59 -1.69 21.11
N ILE A 48 -19.85 -1.31 21.35
CA ILE A 48 -20.89 -1.21 20.31
C ILE A 48 -20.47 -0.20 19.24
N LYS A 49 -19.96 0.97 19.65
CA LYS A 49 -19.50 2.00 18.72
C LYS A 49 -18.33 1.51 17.86
N LEU A 50 -17.36 0.85 18.48
CA LEU A 50 -16.20 0.30 17.77
C LEU A 50 -16.61 -0.82 16.80
N GLU A 51 -17.58 -1.66 17.17
CA GLU A 51 -18.11 -2.69 16.29
C GLU A 51 -18.83 -2.08 15.07
N ALA A 52 -19.65 -1.04 15.28
CA ALA A 52 -20.30 -0.31 14.19
C ALA A 52 -19.29 0.34 13.24
N GLU A 53 -18.24 0.97 13.76
CA GLU A 53 -17.16 1.55 12.96
C GLU A 53 -16.42 0.46 12.15
N ARG A 54 -16.13 -0.68 12.77
CA ARG A 54 -15.52 -1.83 12.08
C ARG A 54 -16.41 -2.34 10.94
N GLN A 55 -17.71 -2.46 11.16
CA GLN A 55 -18.65 -2.90 10.12
C GLN A 55 -18.69 -1.90 8.96
N ALA A 56 -18.75 -0.59 9.25
CA ALA A 56 -18.70 0.45 8.23
C ALA A 56 -17.39 0.41 7.41
N ALA A 57 -16.25 0.21 8.07
CA ALA A 57 -14.95 0.09 7.41
C ALA A 57 -14.86 -1.15 6.51
N LEU A 58 -15.48 -2.27 6.89
CA LEU A 58 -15.55 -3.47 6.06
C LEU A 58 -16.36 -3.24 4.79
N LEU A 59 -17.54 -2.62 4.91
CA LEU A 59 -18.38 -2.28 3.75
C LEU A 59 -17.69 -1.33 2.79
N ALA A 60 -17.05 -0.27 3.32
CA ALA A 60 -16.28 0.67 2.48
C ALA A 60 -15.12 -0.02 1.75
N LYS A 61 -14.44 -0.96 2.40
CA LYS A 61 -13.38 -1.76 1.78
C LYS A 61 -13.91 -2.67 0.68
N GLU A 62 -15.05 -3.33 0.91
CA GLU A 62 -15.69 -4.21 -0.07
C GLU A 62 -16.13 -3.43 -1.31
N GLU A 63 -16.73 -2.26 -1.12
CA GLU A 63 -17.12 -1.39 -2.23
C GLU A 63 -15.92 -0.91 -3.06
N LEU A 64 -14.83 -0.49 -2.38
CA LEU A 64 -13.60 -0.11 -3.06
C LEU A 64 -12.96 -1.29 -3.82
N ALA A 65 -13.03 -2.50 -3.28
CA ALA A 65 -12.56 -3.71 -3.95
C ALA A 65 -13.40 -4.04 -5.19
N ARG A 66 -14.74 -3.88 -5.12
CA ARG A 66 -15.64 -4.05 -6.26
C ARG A 66 -15.31 -3.06 -7.37
N HIS A 67 -15.14 -1.78 -7.03
CA HIS A 67 -14.75 -0.76 -8.00
C HIS A 67 -13.40 -1.03 -8.65
N ALA A 68 -12.39 -1.46 -7.87
CA ALA A 68 -11.09 -1.84 -8.41
C ALA A 68 -11.20 -3.05 -9.36
N GLN A 69 -12.02 -4.04 -9.01
CA GLN A 69 -12.26 -5.21 -9.87
C GLN A 69 -12.92 -4.81 -11.20
N ASP A 70 -13.92 -3.94 -11.16
CA ASP A 70 -14.60 -3.45 -12.37
C ASP A 70 -13.64 -2.65 -13.26
N GLN A 71 -12.77 -1.83 -12.67
CA GLN A 71 -11.71 -1.13 -13.42
C GLN A 71 -10.73 -2.09 -14.07
N MET A 72 -10.29 -3.14 -13.37
CA MET A 72 -9.38 -4.14 -13.95
C MET A 72 -10.03 -4.88 -15.11
N LYS A 73 -11.30 -5.28 -14.98
CA LYS A 73 -12.05 -5.90 -16.09
C LYS A 73 -12.15 -4.97 -17.29
N GLY A 74 -12.41 -3.68 -17.07
CA GLY A 74 -12.42 -2.68 -18.14
C GLY A 74 -11.07 -2.54 -18.83
N GLN A 75 -9.98 -2.50 -18.05
CA GLN A 75 -8.62 -2.46 -18.61
C GLN A 75 -8.26 -3.74 -19.37
N GLU A 76 -8.69 -4.90 -18.89
CA GLU A 76 -8.48 -6.18 -19.56
C GLU A 76 -9.20 -6.24 -20.90
N GLN A 77 -10.46 -5.79 -20.96
CA GLN A 77 -11.21 -5.70 -22.22
C GLN A 77 -10.55 -4.74 -23.22
N LEU A 78 -10.14 -3.55 -22.77
CA LEU A 78 -9.40 -2.59 -23.61
C LEU A 78 -8.08 -3.18 -24.14
N ALA A 79 -7.36 -3.94 -23.31
CA ALA A 79 -6.12 -4.59 -23.72
C ALA A 79 -6.36 -5.70 -24.74
N GLN A 80 -7.45 -6.46 -24.60
CA GLN A 80 -7.85 -7.48 -25.58
C GLN A 80 -8.21 -6.85 -26.93
N GLU A 81 -9.02 -5.79 -26.94
CA GLU A 81 -9.39 -5.06 -28.17
C GLU A 81 -8.14 -4.50 -28.88
N ALA A 82 -7.24 -3.86 -28.13
CA ALA A 82 -5.98 -3.36 -28.68
C ALA A 82 -5.10 -4.48 -29.27
N GLN A 83 -5.10 -5.67 -28.65
CA GLN A 83 -4.38 -6.83 -29.17
C GLN A 83 -5.00 -7.37 -30.46
N GLU A 84 -6.34 -7.43 -30.54
CA GLU A 84 -7.05 -7.84 -31.75
C GLU A 84 -6.79 -6.88 -32.92
N ASP A 85 -6.80 -5.57 -32.67
CA ASP A 85 -6.52 -4.57 -33.70
C ASP A 85 -5.05 -4.61 -34.19
N LEU A 86 -4.10 -4.92 -33.29
CA LEU A 86 -2.72 -5.21 -33.67
C LEU A 86 -2.59 -6.43 -34.59
N ILE A 87 -3.40 -7.47 -34.37
CA ILE A 87 -3.42 -8.66 -35.23
C ILE A 87 -3.98 -8.29 -36.61
N LYS A 88 -5.12 -7.59 -36.67
CA LYS A 88 -5.74 -7.16 -37.93
C LYS A 88 -4.80 -6.30 -38.77
N THR A 89 -4.17 -5.28 -38.16
CA THR A 89 -3.22 -4.40 -38.86
C THR A 89 -2.00 -5.15 -39.38
N ARG A 90 -1.51 -6.17 -38.64
CA ARG A 90 -0.44 -7.05 -39.10
C ARG A 90 -0.87 -7.91 -40.29
N GLU A 91 -2.09 -8.46 -40.28
CA GLU A 91 -2.64 -9.25 -41.38
C GLU A 91 -2.85 -8.40 -42.63
N GLU A 92 -3.39 -7.18 -42.49
CA GLU A 92 -3.54 -6.21 -43.59
C GLU A 92 -2.18 -5.82 -44.18
N LEU A 93 -1.18 -5.51 -43.34
CA LEU A 93 0.17 -5.21 -43.78
C LEU A 93 0.78 -6.39 -44.56
N HIS A 94 0.58 -7.61 -44.07
CA HIS A 94 1.05 -8.82 -44.76
C HIS A 94 0.38 -8.99 -46.13
N MET A 95 -0.92 -8.74 -46.23
CA MET A 95 -1.65 -8.74 -47.51
C MET A 95 -1.12 -7.69 -48.49
N VAL A 96 -0.77 -6.49 -48.02
CA VAL A 96 -0.17 -5.43 -48.85
C VAL A 96 1.25 -5.81 -49.30
N MET A 97 2.06 -6.41 -48.44
CA MET A 97 3.44 -6.81 -48.77
C MET A 97 3.53 -8.04 -49.69
N THR A 98 2.52 -8.90 -49.69
CA THR A 98 2.44 -10.08 -50.57
C THR A 98 1.74 -9.77 -51.90
N ALA A 99 1.17 -8.58 -52.06
CA ALA A 99 0.60 -8.12 -53.32
C ALA A 99 1.71 -7.98 -54.38
N PRO A 100 1.52 -8.51 -55.61
CA PRO A 100 2.52 -8.42 -56.66
C PRO A 100 2.76 -6.95 -57.05
N PRO A 101 4.01 -6.54 -57.33
CA PRO A 101 4.31 -5.18 -57.73
C PRO A 101 3.52 -4.81 -59.00
N PRO A 102 2.94 -3.60 -59.09
CA PRO A 102 2.30 -3.14 -60.30
C PRO A 102 3.31 -3.14 -61.47
N PRO A 103 2.85 -3.37 -62.72
CA PRO A 103 3.73 -3.39 -63.87
C PRO A 103 4.49 -2.07 -63.98
N PRO A 104 5.78 -2.10 -64.38
CA PRO A 104 6.61 -0.91 -64.46
C PRO A 104 5.99 0.11 -65.44
N PRO A 105 5.91 1.40 -65.07
CA PRO A 105 5.47 2.44 -65.99
C PRO A 105 6.42 2.55 -67.19
N PRO A 106 5.91 2.94 -68.38
CA PRO A 106 6.74 3.10 -69.57
C PRO A 106 7.88 4.10 -69.33
N PRO A 107 9.04 3.93 -70.00
CA PRO A 107 10.24 4.71 -69.72
C PRO A 107 9.98 6.18 -69.99
N ALA A 108 9.89 6.96 -68.92
CA ALA A 108 10.00 8.41 -69.00
C ALA A 108 11.45 8.74 -69.35
N TYR A 109 11.61 9.51 -70.43
CA TYR A 109 12.88 10.03 -70.89
C TYR A 109 13.60 10.78 -69.77
N ASP A 110 14.91 10.55 -69.67
CA ASP A 110 15.85 11.24 -68.80
C ASP A 110 15.62 12.76 -68.82
N ASN A 111 15.49 13.34 -67.63
CA ASN A 111 15.98 14.69 -67.37
C ASN A 111 16.81 14.63 -66.09
N TYR A 112 18.12 14.51 -66.29
CA TYR A 112 19.10 14.78 -65.25
C TYR A 112 18.97 16.23 -64.82
N VAL A 113 18.60 16.44 -63.57
CA VAL A 113 19.05 17.60 -62.79
C VAL A 113 19.50 17.08 -61.45
N ASN A 114 20.81 16.88 -61.39
CA ASN A 114 21.58 16.68 -60.19
C ASN A 114 21.70 18.06 -59.53
N ASP A 115 20.77 18.41 -58.64
CA ASP A 115 20.98 19.47 -57.66
C ASP A 115 21.17 18.81 -56.29
N MET A 116 22.44 18.60 -55.98
CA MET A 116 22.93 18.57 -54.61
C MET A 116 22.56 19.90 -53.95
N GLU A 117 21.41 19.95 -53.30
CA GLU A 117 21.03 21.07 -52.44
C GLU A 117 20.96 20.60 -51.00
N ASP A 118 22.05 20.94 -50.32
CA ASP A 118 22.23 21.32 -48.93
C ASP A 118 21.58 20.52 -47.80
N GLY A 119 22.46 20.14 -46.86
CA GLY A 119 22.09 19.42 -45.67
C GLY A 119 21.31 20.31 -44.71
N GLU A 120 20.02 20.07 -44.60
CA GLU A 120 19.27 20.42 -43.40
C GLU A 120 18.66 19.16 -42.79
N GLU A 121 19.38 18.68 -41.78
CA GLU A 121 18.82 18.10 -40.57
C GLU A 121 17.71 17.07 -40.79
N SER A 122 18.13 15.82 -40.98
CA SER A 122 17.31 14.66 -40.64
C SER A 122 17.07 14.67 -39.13
N THR A 123 16.21 15.58 -38.68
CA THR A 123 15.58 15.51 -37.36
C THR A 123 14.76 14.24 -37.40
N SER A 124 15.30 13.22 -36.74
CA SER A 124 14.75 11.89 -36.56
C SER A 124 13.22 11.89 -36.60
N THR A 125 12.64 11.26 -37.61
CA THR A 125 11.18 11.08 -37.80
C THR A 125 10.52 10.26 -36.68
N TYR A 126 11.29 9.87 -35.66
CA TYR A 126 10.86 9.10 -34.50
C TYR A 126 11.08 9.83 -33.16
N SER A 127 11.43 11.13 -33.18
CA SER A 127 11.65 11.92 -31.97
C SER A 127 10.50 12.89 -31.72
N ALA A 128 10.07 13.02 -30.46
CA ALA A 128 9.07 13.97 -30.02
C ALA A 128 9.58 14.74 -28.81
N GLU A 129 9.44 16.07 -28.83
CA GLU A 129 9.68 16.89 -27.65
C GLU A 129 8.58 16.64 -26.61
N LEU A 130 8.98 16.40 -25.36
CA LEU A 130 8.06 16.27 -24.25
C LEU A 130 7.57 17.66 -23.84
N GLN A 131 6.27 17.92 -23.99
CA GLN A 131 5.65 19.18 -23.53
C GLN A 131 5.83 19.31 -22.01
N SER A 132 6.60 20.32 -21.60
CA SER A 132 6.92 20.57 -20.18
C SER A 132 6.00 21.61 -19.51
N GLU A 133 5.13 22.27 -20.28
CA GLU A 133 4.22 23.27 -19.74
C GLU A 133 3.23 22.64 -18.74
N GLY A 134 3.31 23.08 -17.49
CA GLY A 134 2.38 22.70 -16.43
C GLY A 134 2.82 21.54 -15.53
N PHE A 135 3.96 20.89 -15.80
CA PHE A 135 4.52 19.89 -14.89
C PHE A 135 5.38 20.56 -13.82
N ASN A 136 4.84 20.70 -12.61
CA ASN A 136 5.67 20.95 -11.43
C ASN A 136 6.34 19.63 -11.00
N ASP A 137 7.68 19.56 -11.11
CA ASP A 137 8.48 18.46 -10.56
C ASP A 137 8.52 18.52 -9.03
N HIS A 138 7.44 18.08 -8.40
CA HIS A 138 7.28 18.11 -6.95
C HIS A 138 7.97 16.94 -6.23
N ARG A 139 8.41 15.91 -6.97
CA ARG A 139 9.09 14.69 -6.45
C ARG A 139 8.47 14.09 -5.18
N TYR A 140 7.13 14.06 -5.10
CA TYR A 140 6.41 13.59 -3.92
C TYR A 140 6.81 12.17 -3.48
N GLU A 141 7.26 11.33 -4.40
CA GLU A 141 7.80 10.01 -4.13
C GLU A 141 9.03 10.01 -3.22
N GLU A 142 9.80 11.09 -3.19
CA GLU A 142 10.93 11.24 -2.29
C GLU A 142 10.48 11.41 -0.83
N GLN A 143 9.22 11.72 -0.55
CA GLN A 143 8.70 11.79 0.82
C GLN A 143 7.94 10.52 1.22
N ARG A 144 7.72 9.60 0.29
CA ARG A 144 6.97 8.37 0.55
C ARG A 144 7.75 7.40 1.44
N ILE A 145 6.98 6.67 2.24
CA ILE A 145 7.40 5.55 3.08
C ILE A 145 6.62 4.30 2.68
N THR A 146 7.18 3.12 2.94
CA THR A 146 6.53 1.84 2.61
C THR A 146 5.34 1.58 3.53
N GLU A 147 4.36 0.80 3.04
CA GLU A 147 3.22 0.38 3.87
C GLU A 147 3.70 -0.34 5.14
N ALA A 148 4.66 -1.25 4.99
CA ALA A 148 5.27 -1.96 6.10
C ALA A 148 5.97 -1.05 7.12
N ALA A 149 6.40 0.16 6.73
CA ALA A 149 7.00 1.12 7.65
C ALA A 149 5.96 1.98 8.38
N LYS A 150 4.83 2.32 7.73
CA LYS A 150 3.77 3.14 8.37
C LYS A 150 2.73 2.34 9.12
N ASN A 151 2.57 1.06 8.80
CA ASN A 151 1.51 0.21 9.32
C ASN A 151 2.10 -0.91 10.19
N GLU A 152 2.05 -0.69 11.51
CA GLU A 152 2.61 -1.61 12.50
C GLU A 152 1.99 -3.01 12.41
N ARG A 153 0.69 -3.11 12.08
CA ARG A 153 0.01 -4.40 11.91
C ARG A 153 0.61 -5.18 10.74
N VAL A 154 0.80 -4.51 9.60
CA VAL A 154 1.41 -5.14 8.41
C VAL A 154 2.85 -5.56 8.71
N GLN A 155 3.62 -4.72 9.40
CA GLN A 155 4.97 -5.04 9.82
C GLN A 155 5.02 -6.32 10.69
N LYS A 156 4.16 -6.40 11.71
CA LYS A 156 4.06 -7.57 12.60
C LYS A 156 3.63 -8.83 11.84
N GLN A 157 2.67 -8.71 10.92
CA GLN A 157 2.23 -9.83 10.09
C GLN A 157 3.35 -10.36 9.19
N LEU A 158 4.13 -9.47 8.56
CA LEU A 158 5.29 -9.87 7.76
C LEU A 158 6.36 -10.56 8.61
N MET A 159 6.66 -10.04 9.80
CA MET A 159 7.61 -10.67 10.73
C MET A 159 7.16 -12.06 11.17
N ALA A 160 5.87 -12.22 11.50
CA ALA A 160 5.30 -13.50 11.89
C ALA A 160 5.37 -14.54 10.76
N LEU A 161 4.90 -14.17 9.55
CA LEU A 161 4.98 -15.04 8.37
C LEU A 161 6.43 -15.38 7.99
N THR A 162 7.36 -14.43 8.13
CA THR A 162 8.79 -14.69 7.89
C THR A 162 9.32 -15.74 8.85
N SER A 163 8.95 -15.68 10.14
CA SER A 163 9.36 -16.67 11.14
C SER A 163 8.77 -18.05 10.86
N GLU A 164 7.49 -18.12 10.50
CA GLU A 164 6.78 -19.38 10.22
C GLU A 164 7.34 -20.08 8.97
N LEU A 165 7.59 -19.31 7.89
CA LEU A 165 8.10 -19.86 6.64
C LEU A 165 9.58 -20.28 6.72
N GLU A 166 10.37 -19.68 7.60
CA GLU A 166 11.80 -20.01 7.73
C GLU A 166 12.01 -21.45 8.22
N GLU A 167 11.10 -21.99 9.03
CA GLU A 167 11.16 -23.40 9.49
C GLU A 167 11.00 -24.41 8.35
N ALA A 168 10.18 -24.08 7.35
CA ALA A 168 9.92 -24.93 6.19
C ALA A 168 10.86 -24.63 5.01
N ARG A 169 11.79 -23.67 5.15
CA ARG A 169 12.58 -23.15 4.04
C ARG A 169 13.76 -24.04 3.69
N ASP A 170 13.81 -24.48 2.43
CA ASP A 170 15.00 -25.11 1.87
C ASP A 170 16.03 -24.05 1.43
N HIS A 171 17.14 -23.96 2.16
CA HIS A 171 18.20 -22.99 1.86
C HIS A 171 18.99 -23.29 0.58
N THR A 172 18.92 -24.50 0.03
CA THR A 172 19.60 -24.84 -1.22
C THR A 172 18.90 -24.27 -2.45
N LYS A 173 17.61 -23.90 -2.31
CA LYS A 173 16.76 -23.38 -3.40
C LYS A 173 16.64 -21.86 -3.41
N LYS A 174 17.56 -21.14 -2.78
CA LYS A 174 17.57 -19.67 -2.83
C LYS A 174 17.89 -19.19 -4.25
N THR A 175 17.04 -18.33 -4.80
CA THR A 175 17.29 -17.67 -6.08
C THR A 175 18.23 -16.48 -5.88
N THR A 176 18.84 -16.00 -6.97
CA THR A 176 19.65 -14.77 -6.95
C THR A 176 18.87 -13.57 -6.42
N ASN A 177 17.58 -13.45 -6.76
CA ASN A 177 16.71 -12.38 -6.28
C ASN A 177 16.46 -12.46 -4.77
N ASP A 178 16.37 -13.68 -4.21
CA ASP A 178 16.22 -13.85 -2.75
C ASP A 178 17.45 -13.37 -1.99
N LEU A 179 18.64 -13.63 -2.53
CA LEU A 179 19.90 -13.17 -1.95
C LEU A 179 19.99 -11.63 -1.99
N LEU A 180 19.68 -11.03 -3.15
CA LEU A 180 19.64 -9.58 -3.32
C LEU A 180 18.60 -8.93 -2.40
N HIS A 181 17.41 -9.51 -2.26
CA HIS A 181 16.38 -9.01 -1.36
C HIS A 181 16.83 -9.07 0.10
N THR A 182 17.43 -10.20 0.52
CA THR A 182 17.95 -10.38 1.87
C THR A 182 19.02 -9.33 2.19
N GLU A 183 19.93 -9.06 1.25
CA GLU A 183 20.95 -8.01 1.38
C GLU A 183 20.33 -6.61 1.42
N ASN A 184 19.34 -6.33 0.58
CA ASN A 184 18.61 -5.06 0.59
C ASN A 184 17.95 -4.79 1.94
N VAL A 185 17.23 -5.78 2.49
CA VAL A 185 16.59 -5.69 3.80
C VAL A 185 17.65 -5.52 4.90
N ARG A 186 18.74 -6.30 4.85
CA ARG A 186 19.86 -6.19 5.80
C ARG A 186 20.52 -4.81 5.79
N ALA A 187 20.65 -4.19 4.63
CA ALA A 187 21.16 -2.83 4.46
C ALA A 187 20.12 -1.74 4.76
N GLY A 188 18.89 -2.11 5.13
CA GLY A 188 17.81 -1.16 5.41
C GLY A 188 17.30 -0.40 4.18
N ARG A 189 17.58 -0.91 2.97
CA ARG A 189 17.14 -0.35 1.70
C ARG A 189 15.67 -0.67 1.45
N ASP A 190 14.92 0.33 1.01
CA ASP A 190 13.54 0.18 0.54
C ASP A 190 13.35 0.93 -0.78
N LYS A 191 12.24 0.68 -1.48
CA LYS A 191 11.97 1.25 -2.80
C LYS A 191 12.12 2.78 -2.84
N TYR A 192 11.58 3.50 -1.86
CA TYR A 192 11.59 4.96 -1.86
C TYR A 192 12.93 5.53 -1.37
N LYS A 193 13.60 4.87 -0.42
CA LYS A 193 14.98 5.22 -0.02
C LYS A 193 15.95 5.06 -1.18
N THR A 194 15.86 3.97 -1.93
CA THR A 194 16.72 3.73 -3.11
C THR A 194 16.43 4.76 -4.20
N LEU A 195 15.16 5.05 -4.48
CA LEU A 195 14.79 6.10 -5.46
C LEU A 195 15.36 7.47 -5.08
N ARG A 196 15.23 7.88 -3.81
CA ARG A 196 15.86 9.10 -3.30
C ARG A 196 17.36 9.09 -3.55
N GLN A 197 18.03 7.99 -3.20
CA GLN A 197 19.49 7.87 -3.26
C GLN A 197 20.03 7.97 -4.69
N ILE A 198 19.47 7.22 -5.65
CA ILE A 198 19.96 7.22 -7.04
C ILE A 198 19.62 8.51 -7.81
N ARG A 199 18.78 9.37 -7.24
CA ARG A 199 18.43 10.68 -7.80
C ARG A 199 19.19 11.84 -7.17
N GLN A 200 20.05 11.55 -6.18
CA GLN A 200 20.97 12.56 -5.64
C GLN A 200 21.97 12.99 -6.71
N GLY A 201 22.53 14.18 -6.53
CA GLY A 201 23.42 14.78 -7.53
C GLY A 201 22.67 15.46 -8.66
N ASN A 202 23.43 16.13 -9.52
CA ASN A 202 22.87 16.79 -10.69
C ASN A 202 22.68 15.81 -11.86
N THR A 203 21.92 16.20 -12.88
CA THR A 203 21.66 15.35 -14.05
C THR A 203 22.94 14.93 -14.76
N LYS A 204 23.93 15.84 -14.86
CA LYS A 204 25.23 15.53 -15.48
C LYS A 204 25.97 14.43 -14.74
N GLN A 205 26.07 14.50 -13.41
CA GLN A 205 26.74 13.48 -12.59
C GLN A 205 26.10 12.11 -12.77
N ARG A 206 24.77 12.04 -12.75
CA ARG A 206 24.04 10.77 -12.95
C ARG A 206 24.24 10.19 -14.35
N ILE A 207 24.40 11.04 -15.36
CA ILE A 207 24.76 10.61 -16.73
C ILE A 207 26.22 10.14 -16.77
N ASP A 208 27.14 10.92 -16.21
CA ASP A 208 28.57 10.57 -16.18
C ASP A 208 28.80 9.23 -15.41
N GLU A 209 28.06 8.98 -14.33
CA GLU A 209 28.05 7.70 -13.61
C GLU A 209 27.50 6.56 -14.48
N PHE A 210 26.42 6.80 -15.23
CA PHE A 210 25.81 5.81 -16.12
C PHE A 210 26.75 5.39 -17.25
N GLU A 211 27.44 6.34 -17.88
CA GLU A 211 28.41 6.07 -18.97
C GLU A 211 29.68 5.35 -18.47
N ALA A 212 29.91 5.33 -17.15
CA ALA A 212 31.06 4.67 -16.53
C ALA A 212 30.79 3.23 -16.05
N LEU A 213 29.54 2.74 -16.15
CA LEU A 213 29.12 1.38 -15.75
C LEU A 213 29.43 0.34 -16.84
#